data_AF-A0A0D7AWE3-F1
#
_entry.id   AF-A0A0D7AWE3-F1
#
_cell.length_a   1.000
_cell.length_b   1.000
_cell.length_c   1.000
_cell.angle_alpha   90.00
_cell.angle_beta   90.00
_cell.angle_gamma   90.00
#
_symmetry.space_group_name_H-M   'P 1'
#
loop_
_entity.id
_entity.type
_entity.pdbx_description
1 polymer ?
#
loop_
_entity_poly.entity_id
_entity_poly.type
_entity_poly.pdbx_seq_one_letter_code
_entity_poly.pdbx_strand_id
1 'polypeptide(L)'
;DGLADEYKKNVVVCHTDHEAKFDGVQGTDWYHEHFEVDIQIGGTIGYEVYVAGSGTFKRNGDGGEINWGWNGVLAKDAEEDGSLLTFASR
;
A
#
# COMPACT_ATOMS: atom_id res chain seq x y z
N ASP A 1 -2.61 14.05 6.87
CA ASP A 1 -2.94 13.58 5.50
C ASP A 1 -1.75 13.51 4.53
N GLY A 2 -0.56 14.04 4.85
CA GLY A 2 0.75 13.56 4.31
C GLY A 2 0.90 13.45 2.78
N LEU A 3 1.69 12.47 2.30
CA LEU A 3 1.93 12.18 0.88
C LEU A 3 0.63 12.00 0.06
N ALA A 4 -0.42 11.49 0.70
CA ALA A 4 -1.69 11.21 0.04
C ALA A 4 -2.43 12.50 -0.38
N ASP A 5 -2.29 13.57 0.39
CA ASP A 5 -2.88 14.90 0.10
C ASP A 5 -2.00 15.74 -0.82
N GLU A 6 -0.67 15.66 -0.69
CA GLU A 6 0.27 16.39 -1.53
C GLU A 6 0.15 15.96 -3.01
N TYR A 7 0.05 14.65 -3.26
CA TYR A 7 0.02 14.10 -4.61
C TYR A 7 -1.38 13.76 -5.12
N LYS A 8 -2.42 13.86 -4.27
CA LYS A 8 -3.77 13.33 -4.53
C LYS A 8 -3.70 11.87 -4.99
N LYS A 9 -3.03 11.04 -4.19
CA LYS A 9 -2.81 9.62 -4.49
C LYS A 9 -3.18 8.77 -3.30
N ASN A 10 -3.51 7.52 -3.57
CA ASN A 10 -3.67 6.49 -2.57
C ASN A 10 -2.28 5.96 -2.17
N VAL A 11 -2.10 5.68 -0.89
CA VAL A 11 -0.84 5.19 -0.32
C VAL A 11 -1.09 3.86 0.39
N VAL A 12 -0.24 2.87 0.12
CA VAL A 12 -0.22 1.59 0.84
C VAL A 12 1.20 1.31 1.30
N VAL A 13 1.37 0.87 2.55
CA VAL A 13 2.63 0.44 3.12
C VAL A 13 2.43 -0.98 3.65
N CYS A 14 3.26 -1.95 3.26
CA CYS A 14 3.07 -3.35 3.63
C CYS A 14 4.40 -4.09 3.79
N HIS A 15 4.56 -4.84 4.89
CA HIS A 15 5.70 -5.72 5.13
C HIS A 15 5.42 -7.18 4.74
N THR A 16 4.17 -7.64 4.86
CA THR A 16 3.79 -9.03 4.59
C THR A 16 3.61 -9.33 3.10
N ASP A 17 3.56 -10.61 2.73
CA ASP A 17 3.21 -11.05 1.38
C ASP A 17 1.92 -10.41 0.86
N HIS A 18 1.94 -9.97 -0.40
CA HIS A 18 0.85 -9.23 -1.03
C HIS A 18 0.93 -9.22 -2.56
N GLU A 19 -0.18 -8.83 -3.18
CA GLU A 19 -0.27 -8.49 -4.60
C GLU A 19 -0.64 -7.00 -4.74
N ALA A 20 0.10 -6.29 -5.59
CA ALA A 20 -0.22 -4.92 -5.98
C ALA A 20 -0.44 -4.84 -7.50
N LYS A 21 -1.57 -4.28 -7.93
CA LYS A 21 -1.91 -4.07 -9.34
C LYS A 21 -2.51 -2.68 -9.49
N PHE A 22 -1.68 -1.70 -9.83
CA PHE A 22 -2.12 -0.32 -10.02
C PHE A 22 -2.25 0.02 -11.50
N ASP A 23 -3.22 0.88 -11.80
CA ASP A 23 -3.51 1.30 -13.17
C ASP A 23 -2.40 2.21 -13.71
N GLY A 24 -2.07 2.03 -15.00
CA GLY A 24 -1.06 2.81 -15.69
C GLY A 24 0.36 2.25 -15.57
N VAL A 25 1.35 3.12 -15.74
CA VAL A 25 2.77 2.78 -15.85
C VAL A 25 3.52 3.11 -14.55
N GLN A 26 4.29 2.16 -14.02
CA GLN A 26 5.16 2.37 -12.87
C GLN A 26 6.19 3.48 -13.15
N GLY A 27 6.41 4.37 -12.18
CA GLY A 27 7.28 5.54 -12.30
C GLY A 27 6.63 6.73 -13.03
N THR A 28 5.38 6.59 -13.49
CA THR A 28 4.60 7.69 -14.09
C THR A 28 3.25 7.86 -13.38
N ASP A 29 2.42 6.83 -13.42
CA ASP A 29 1.05 6.87 -12.87
C ASP A 29 1.00 6.40 -11.41
N TRP A 30 1.90 5.47 -11.07
CA TRP A 30 2.10 4.92 -9.74
C TRP A 30 3.58 4.67 -9.45
N TYR A 31 3.94 4.66 -8.17
CA TYR A 31 5.30 4.45 -7.68
C TYR A 31 5.32 3.30 -6.68
N HIS A 32 6.46 2.62 -6.63
CA HIS A 32 6.75 1.57 -5.67
C HIS A 32 8.20 1.67 -5.22
N GLU A 33 8.41 1.62 -3.91
CA GLU A 33 9.71 1.66 -3.28
C GLU A 33 9.77 0.63 -2.13
N HIS A 34 10.90 -0.07 -2.03
CA HIS A 34 11.24 -0.88 -0.88
C HIS A 34 12.04 -0.03 0.11
N PHE A 35 11.56 0.07 1.36
CA PHE A 35 12.15 0.89 2.40
C PHE A 35 12.49 0.05 3.64
N GLU A 36 13.76 0.08 4.05
CA GLU A 36 14.26 -0.64 5.22
C GLU A 36 14.29 0.26 6.45
N VAL A 37 13.60 -0.14 7.51
CA VAL A 37 13.63 0.52 8.82
C VAL A 37 14.68 -0.16 9.70
N ASP A 38 15.73 0.57 10.09
CA ASP A 38 16.70 0.10 11.08
C ASP A 38 16.06 0.01 12.47
N ILE A 39 16.15 -1.15 13.10
CA ILE A 39 15.61 -1.39 14.45
C ILE A 39 16.75 -1.45 15.46
N GLN A 40 16.64 -0.67 16.55
CA GLN A 40 17.67 -0.45 17.58
C GLN A 40 18.22 -1.73 18.26
N ILE A 41 17.57 -2.88 18.09
CA ILE A 41 17.99 -4.18 18.65
C ILE A 41 18.79 -5.05 17.65
N GLY A 42 19.07 -4.53 16.45
CA GLY A 42 19.80 -5.20 15.38
C GLY A 42 18.87 -5.75 14.29
N GLY A 43 19.26 -5.57 13.02
CA GLY A 43 18.49 -5.97 11.84
C GLY A 43 17.70 -4.81 11.23
N THR A 44 16.96 -5.10 10.16
CA THR A 44 16.06 -4.14 9.49
C THR A 44 14.69 -4.79 9.27
N ILE A 45 13.65 -3.96 9.19
CA ILE A 45 12.32 -4.36 8.74
C ILE A 45 12.03 -3.68 7.41
N GLY A 46 11.93 -4.46 6.34
CA GLY A 46 11.61 -3.98 5.00
C GLY A 46 10.11 -3.79 4.81
N TYR A 47 9.72 -2.65 4.27
CA TYR A 47 8.34 -2.33 3.87
C TYR A 47 8.30 -2.01 2.39
N GLU A 48 7.27 -2.50 1.70
CA GLU A 48 6.91 -2.04 0.36
C GLU A 48 5.96 -0.84 0.49
N VAL A 49 6.31 0.26 -0.17
CA VAL A 49 5.51 1.49 -0.22
C VAL A 49 4.99 1.69 -1.64
N TYR A 50 3.68 1.86 -1.77
CA TYR A 50 3.00 2.14 -3.03
C TYR A 50 2.30 3.49 -2.98
N VAL A 51 2.42 4.27 -4.05
CA VAL A 51 1.70 5.52 -4.26
C VAL A 51 1.03 5.49 -5.62
N ALA A 52 -0.30 5.48 -5.68
CA ALA A 52 -1.03 5.20 -6.93
C ALA A 52 -2.35 5.96 -7.07
N GLY A 53 -2.82 6.09 -8.31
CA GLY A 53 -4.12 6.68 -8.63
C GLY A 53 -5.27 5.72 -8.33
N SER A 54 -5.35 4.61 -9.04
CA SER A 54 -6.38 3.59 -8.87
C SER A 54 -5.78 2.19 -9.08
N GLY A 55 -6.53 1.16 -8.67
CA GLY A 55 -6.13 -0.23 -8.83
C GLY A 55 -6.44 -1.06 -7.59
N THR A 56 -5.81 -2.22 -7.48
CA THR A 56 -6.05 -3.17 -6.39
C THR A 56 -4.80 -3.45 -5.58
N PHE A 57 -4.99 -3.64 -4.28
CA PHE A 57 -3.98 -4.18 -3.39
C PHE A 57 -4.60 -5.33 -2.58
N LYS A 58 -3.94 -6.48 -2.56
CA LYS A 58 -4.37 -7.65 -1.78
C LYS A 58 -3.26 -8.08 -0.84
N ARG A 59 -3.53 -8.11 0.46
CA ARG A 59 -2.63 -8.73 1.43
C ARG A 59 -2.89 -10.24 1.48
N ASN A 60 -1.84 -11.03 1.33
CA ASN A 60 -1.90 -12.51 1.36
C ASN A 60 -1.46 -13.10 2.71
N GLY A 61 -1.03 -12.25 3.65
CA GLY A 61 -0.54 -12.63 4.98
C GLY A 61 -1.61 -13.15 5.96
N ASP A 62 -1.14 -13.49 7.17
CA ASP A 62 -1.83 -14.21 8.26
C ASP A 62 -2.95 -13.47 9.00
N GLY A 63 -3.46 -12.35 8.46
CA GLY A 63 -4.54 -11.60 9.12
C GLY A 63 -4.10 -10.59 10.19
N GLY A 64 -2.81 -10.42 10.48
CA GLY A 64 -2.34 -9.38 11.42
C GLY A 64 -2.47 -7.93 10.90
N GLU A 65 -2.91 -7.00 11.75
CA GLU A 65 -3.03 -5.56 11.43
C GLU A 65 -1.69 -4.80 11.49
N ILE A 66 -0.70 -5.32 12.23
CA ILE A 66 0.51 -4.57 12.62
C ILE A 66 1.49 -4.35 11.44
N ASN A 67 1.39 -5.17 10.39
CA ASN A 67 2.42 -5.25 9.36
C ASN A 67 2.08 -4.47 8.08
N TRP A 68 1.00 -3.69 8.08
CA TRP A 68 0.61 -2.88 6.92
C TRP A 68 -0.31 -1.72 7.31
N GLY A 69 -0.50 -0.77 6.39
CA GLY A 69 -1.43 0.32 6.54
C GLY A 69 -1.66 1.03 5.20
N TRP A 70 -2.79 1.71 5.07
CA TRP A 70 -3.13 2.43 3.85
C TRP A 70 -3.91 3.71 4.13
N ASN A 71 -3.83 4.66 3.20
CA ASN A 71 -4.64 5.87 3.18
C ASN A 71 -5.10 6.12 1.74
N GLY A 72 -6.41 6.17 1.52
CA GLY A 72 -6.93 6.28 0.16
C GLY A 72 -8.44 6.41 0.09
N VAL A 73 -8.97 6.47 -1.13
CA VAL A 73 -10.40 6.38 -1.44
C VAL A 73 -10.66 5.03 -2.07
N LEU A 74 -11.57 4.25 -1.48
CA LEU A 74 -11.97 2.97 -2.07
C LEU A 74 -13.12 3.17 -3.06
N ALA A 75 -13.07 2.42 -4.17
CA ALA A 75 -14.13 2.37 -5.16
C ALA A 75 -15.35 1.55 -4.67
N LYS A 76 -15.14 0.70 -3.66
CA LYS A 76 -16.13 -0.18 -3.01
C LYS A 76 -15.62 -0.55 -1.62
N ASP A 77 -16.51 -1.08 -0.78
CA ASP A 77 -16.12 -1.59 0.53
C ASP A 77 -15.00 -2.62 0.41
N ALA A 78 -14.12 -2.67 1.41
CA ALA A 78 -13.03 -3.62 1.44
C ALA A 78 -13.57 -5.06 1.42
N GLU A 79 -12.91 -5.91 0.65
CA GLU A 79 -13.31 -7.29 0.37
C GLU A 79 -12.37 -8.27 1.07
N GLU A 80 -12.73 -9.56 1.07
CA GLU A 80 -11.91 -10.63 1.66
C GLU A 80 -11.46 -10.33 3.09
N ASP A 81 -12.42 -9.99 3.96
CA ASP A 81 -12.17 -9.64 5.37
C ASP A 81 -11.23 -8.44 5.54
N GLY A 82 -11.31 -7.49 4.61
CA GLY A 82 -10.49 -6.28 4.60
C GLY A 82 -9.09 -6.45 3.98
N SER A 83 -8.75 -7.64 3.49
CA SER A 83 -7.45 -7.91 2.88
C SER A 83 -7.35 -7.46 1.42
N LEU A 84 -8.47 -7.35 0.71
CA LEU A 84 -8.53 -6.88 -0.67
C LEU A 84 -9.12 -5.46 -0.73
N LEU A 85 -8.32 -4.54 -1.26
CA LEU A 85 -8.68 -3.14 -1.46
C LEU A 85 -8.77 -2.83 -2.95
N THR A 86 -9.84 -2.15 -3.35
CA THR A 86 -9.96 -1.56 -4.68
C THR A 86 -10.01 -0.04 -4.55
N PHE A 87 -8.95 0.63 -5.00
CA PHE A 87 -8.79 2.08 -4.92
C PHE A 87 -9.40 2.80 -6.12
N ALA A 88 -10.08 3.91 -5.84
CA ALA A 88 -10.51 4.88 -6.85
C ALA A 88 -9.50 6.03 -6.92
N SER A 89 -9.43 6.67 -8.09
CA SER A 89 -8.64 7.89 -8.27
C SER A 89 -9.11 9.01 -7.33
N ARG A 90 -8.15 9.68 -6.71
CA ARG A 90 -8.35 10.89 -5.89
C ARG A 90 -8.32 12.18 -6.73
#